data_AF-A0A2E3FA16-F1
#
_entry.id   AF-A0A2E3FA16-F1
#
_cell.length_a   1.000
_cell.length_b   1.000
_cell.length_c   1.000
_cell.angle_alpha   90.00
_cell.angle_beta   90.00
_cell.angle_gamma   90.00
#
_symmetry.space_group_name_H-M   'P 1'
#
loop_
_entity.id
_entity.type
_entity.pdbx_description
1 polymer ?
#
loop_
_entity_poly.entity_id
_entity_poly.type
_entity_poly.pdbx_seq_one_letter_code
_entity_poly.pdbx_strand_id
1 'polypeptide(L)'
;PVAVRSSATAEDLPDASFAGQQDTYLWVVGAQDVVEHVRDCWASLFTARAMKYRHDNDLGQIDVLMSVAVQKMVNSRAAGVAMTLDPLNGDRTRIVIDASYGLGELVVSGIVTPDNYSVEKVLMEVVDRKIADKHIELIPDGAAATTVERAVSDDRRKAQCLTDSEIIAVAKLAKQLERQNGCPQDVEWAFDADLPDGENLMALQSRPETVWSQKPKEKPKTSYATGMAGIVGALNNPIGARK
;
A
#
# COMPACT_ATOMS: atom_id res chain seq x y z
N PRO A 1 3.34 -23.22 1.61
CA PRO A 1 2.59 -22.34 2.56
C PRO A 1 1.68 -21.40 1.77
N VAL A 2 0.56 -21.00 2.36
CA VAL A 2 -0.41 -20.06 1.78
C VAL A 2 -0.83 -18.99 2.80
N ALA A 3 -1.23 -17.82 2.32
CA ALA A 3 -2.04 -16.86 3.06
C ALA A 3 -3.51 -17.20 2.87
N VAL A 4 -4.29 -17.12 3.95
CA VAL A 4 -5.75 -17.20 3.93
C VAL A 4 -6.27 -15.82 4.31
N ARG A 5 -6.83 -15.11 3.33
CA ARG A 5 -7.22 -13.69 3.44
C ARG A 5 -8.72 -13.56 3.27
N SER A 6 -9.37 -12.93 4.25
CA SER A 6 -10.77 -12.53 4.15
C SER A 6 -10.98 -11.49 3.04
N SER A 7 -12.13 -11.58 2.38
CA SER A 7 -12.57 -10.64 1.33
C SER A 7 -14.09 -10.51 1.36
N ALA A 8 -14.60 -9.66 2.24
CA ALA A 8 -16.02 -9.39 2.38
C ALA A 8 -16.52 -8.42 1.31
N THR A 9 -17.76 -8.61 0.84
CA THR A 9 -18.38 -7.76 -0.21
C THR A 9 -18.55 -6.30 0.20
N ALA A 10 -18.51 -6.02 1.51
CA ALA A 10 -18.66 -4.70 2.06
C ALA A 10 -17.32 -3.99 2.35
N GLU A 11 -16.17 -4.66 2.20
CA GLU A 11 -14.85 -4.12 2.58
C GLU A 11 -14.41 -2.89 1.78
N ASP A 12 -14.84 -2.81 0.53
CA ASP A 12 -14.47 -1.77 -0.43
C ASP A 12 -15.65 -0.84 -0.79
N LEU A 13 -16.68 -0.78 0.06
CA LEU A 13 -17.78 0.16 -0.17
C LEU A 13 -17.28 1.61 -0.02
N PRO A 14 -17.68 2.53 -0.92
CA PRO A 14 -17.22 3.93 -0.89
C PRO A 14 -17.41 4.62 0.46
N ASP A 15 -18.50 4.30 1.17
CA ASP A 15 -18.86 4.94 2.43
C ASP A 15 -18.51 4.07 3.67
N ALA A 16 -17.96 2.87 3.47
CA ALA A 16 -17.67 1.92 4.54
C ALA A 16 -16.42 1.09 4.21
N SER A 17 -15.24 1.56 4.65
CA SER A 17 -14.03 0.74 4.58
C SER A 17 -13.94 -0.15 5.83
N PHE A 18 -14.00 -1.47 5.65
CA PHE A 18 -13.72 -2.45 6.72
C PHE A 18 -12.23 -2.75 6.84
N ALA A 19 -11.36 -1.87 6.34
CA ALA A 19 -9.91 -2.07 6.40
C ALA A 19 -9.45 -2.45 7.81
N GLY A 20 -8.77 -3.59 7.93
CA GLY A 20 -8.23 -4.10 9.19
C GLY A 20 -9.26 -4.66 10.19
N GLN A 21 -10.49 -4.97 9.76
CA GLN A 21 -11.50 -5.58 10.64
C GLN A 21 -11.63 -7.09 10.54
N GLN A 22 -11.14 -7.71 9.47
CA GLN A 22 -11.28 -9.15 9.23
C GLN A 22 -9.93 -9.85 9.30
N ASP A 23 -9.96 -11.13 9.66
CA ASP A 23 -8.76 -11.89 9.96
C ASP A 23 -8.01 -12.30 8.68
N THR A 24 -6.68 -12.21 8.74
CA THR A 24 -5.75 -12.74 7.74
C THR A 24 -4.78 -13.67 8.46
N TYR A 25 -4.54 -14.84 7.87
CA TYR A 25 -3.63 -15.84 8.40
C TYR A 25 -2.50 -16.07 7.42
N LEU A 26 -1.27 -15.92 7.89
CA LEU A 26 -0.08 -16.04 7.08
C LEU A 26 0.60 -17.38 7.32
N TRP A 27 1.31 -17.87 6.30
CA TRP A 27 2.17 -19.05 6.38
C TRP A 27 1.49 -20.37 6.75
N VAL A 28 0.19 -20.52 6.42
CA VAL A 28 -0.58 -21.74 6.66
C VAL A 28 -0.04 -22.91 5.82
N VAL A 29 0.11 -24.09 6.42
CA VAL A 29 0.64 -25.29 5.76
C VAL A 29 -0.31 -26.47 5.98
N GLY A 30 -0.70 -27.14 4.90
CA GLY A 30 -1.57 -28.32 4.97
C GLY A 30 -3.02 -28.00 4.65
N ALA A 31 -3.70 -28.94 3.97
CA ALA A 31 -5.06 -28.71 3.48
C ALA A 31 -6.08 -28.56 4.60
N GLN A 32 -5.89 -29.27 5.72
CA GLN A 32 -6.79 -29.20 6.87
C GLN A 32 -6.76 -27.81 7.51
N ASP A 33 -5.57 -27.30 7.80
CA ASP A 33 -5.37 -25.98 8.40
C ASP A 33 -5.89 -24.87 7.48
N VAL A 34 -5.76 -25.01 6.16
CA VAL A 34 -6.38 -24.07 5.21
C VAL A 34 -7.89 -24.05 5.35
N VAL A 35 -8.54 -25.22 5.45
CA VAL A 35 -10.01 -25.30 5.63
C VAL A 35 -10.44 -24.71 6.98
N GLU A 36 -9.64 -24.90 8.03
CA GLU A 36 -9.89 -24.32 9.35
C GLU A 36 -9.83 -22.80 9.30
N HIS A 37 -8.74 -22.23 8.80
CA HIS A 37 -8.58 -20.77 8.70
C HIS A 37 -9.60 -20.12 7.74
N VAL A 38 -10.08 -20.84 6.71
CA VAL A 38 -11.20 -20.36 5.88
C VAL A 38 -12.48 -20.22 6.71
N ARG A 39 -12.75 -21.17 7.62
CA ARG A 39 -13.89 -21.07 8.53
C ARG A 39 -13.71 -19.95 9.54
N ASP A 40 -12.50 -19.74 10.02
CA ASP A 40 -12.20 -18.64 10.94
C ASP A 40 -12.39 -17.28 10.27
N CYS A 41 -11.98 -17.12 9.01
CA CYS A 41 -12.31 -15.94 8.21
C CYS A 41 -13.83 -15.73 8.16
N TRP A 42 -14.64 -16.76 7.86
CA TRP A 42 -16.10 -16.60 7.89
C TRP A 42 -16.65 -16.24 9.27
N ALA A 43 -16.08 -16.81 10.33
CA ALA A 43 -16.44 -16.50 11.70
C ALA A 43 -16.08 -15.06 12.08
N SER A 44 -15.02 -14.48 11.50
CA SER A 44 -14.56 -13.11 11.77
C SER A 44 -15.62 -12.05 11.46
N LEU A 45 -16.56 -12.33 10.52
CA LEU A 45 -17.75 -11.51 10.28
C LEU A 45 -18.60 -11.30 11.54
N PHE A 46 -18.62 -12.26 12.45
CA PHE A 46 -19.49 -12.27 13.63
C PHE A 46 -18.77 -11.87 14.92
N THR A 47 -17.58 -11.27 14.81
CA THR A 47 -16.91 -10.64 15.95
C THR A 47 -17.72 -9.46 16.47
N ALA A 48 -17.58 -9.14 17.77
CA ALA A 48 -18.28 -8.01 18.38
C ALA A 48 -17.97 -6.68 17.66
N ARG A 49 -16.73 -6.52 17.17
CA ARG A 49 -16.30 -5.34 16.39
C ARG A 49 -17.03 -5.26 15.05
N ALA A 50 -17.03 -6.34 14.27
CA ALA A 50 -17.67 -6.37 12.96
C ALA A 50 -19.19 -6.19 13.06
N MET A 51 -19.84 -6.83 14.06
CA MET A 51 -21.27 -6.64 14.32
C MET A 51 -21.62 -5.20 14.70
N LYS A 52 -20.82 -4.59 15.59
CA LYS A 52 -20.99 -3.19 15.99
C LYS A 52 -20.83 -2.25 14.80
N TYR A 53 -19.78 -2.42 14.00
CA TYR A 53 -19.56 -1.58 12.83
C TYR A 53 -20.73 -1.64 11.85
N ARG A 54 -21.24 -2.84 11.56
CA ARG A 54 -22.42 -2.99 10.70
C ARG A 54 -23.66 -2.32 11.29
N HIS A 55 -23.87 -2.44 12.61
CA HIS A 55 -24.97 -1.76 13.28
C HIS A 55 -24.84 -0.22 13.18
N ASP A 56 -23.65 0.32 13.42
CA ASP A 56 -23.38 1.76 13.39
C ASP A 56 -23.50 2.36 11.97
N ASN A 57 -23.38 1.55 10.92
CA ASN A 57 -23.47 1.96 9.52
C ASN A 57 -24.76 1.47 8.82
N ASP A 58 -25.76 1.02 9.59
CA ASP A 58 -27.04 0.50 9.07
C ASP A 58 -26.90 -0.60 7.99
N LEU A 59 -25.83 -1.40 8.10
CA LEU A 59 -25.59 -2.55 7.22
C LEU A 59 -26.31 -3.78 7.77
N GLY A 60 -27.10 -4.46 6.92
CA GLY A 60 -27.79 -5.69 7.26
C GLY A 60 -26.82 -6.76 7.77
N GLN A 61 -27.14 -7.40 8.90
CA GLN A 61 -26.24 -8.36 9.55
C GLN A 61 -26.02 -9.65 8.74
N ILE A 62 -26.99 -10.03 7.90
CA ILE A 62 -27.00 -11.28 7.11
C ILE A 62 -26.61 -11.02 5.64
N ASP A 63 -26.65 -9.76 5.19
CA ASP A 63 -26.47 -9.42 3.77
C ASP A 63 -24.99 -9.27 3.37
N VAL A 64 -24.07 -9.39 4.32
CA VAL A 64 -22.63 -9.35 4.06
C VAL A 64 -22.14 -10.75 3.73
N LEU A 65 -21.72 -10.95 2.49
CA LEU A 65 -21.08 -12.17 2.02
C LEU A 65 -19.56 -12.05 2.13
N MET A 66 -18.88 -13.17 2.35
CA MET A 66 -17.42 -13.23 2.37
C MET A 66 -16.88 -14.30 1.44
N SER A 67 -15.99 -13.88 0.56
CA SER A 67 -15.05 -14.76 -0.11
C SER A 67 -13.77 -14.88 0.72
N VAL A 68 -13.04 -15.98 0.57
CA VAL A 68 -11.73 -16.16 1.21
C VAL A 68 -10.71 -16.50 0.14
N ALA A 69 -9.70 -15.64 0.00
CA ALA A 69 -8.61 -15.84 -0.92
C ALA A 69 -7.53 -16.72 -0.28
N VAL A 70 -7.18 -17.82 -0.97
CA VAL A 70 -6.06 -18.69 -0.59
C VAL A 70 -4.93 -18.46 -1.58
N GLN A 71 -3.90 -17.75 -1.14
CA GLN A 71 -2.81 -17.26 -1.99
C GLN A 71 -1.49 -17.90 -1.59
N LYS A 72 -0.64 -18.29 -2.55
CA LYS A 72 0.71 -18.78 -2.22
C LYS A 72 1.50 -17.69 -1.48
N MET A 73 2.17 -18.04 -0.38
CA MET A 73 3.05 -17.11 0.34
C MET A 73 4.27 -16.72 -0.50
N VAL A 74 4.69 -15.47 -0.35
CA VAL A 74 5.98 -14.95 -0.82
C VAL A 74 6.95 -14.97 0.36
N ASN A 75 8.14 -15.55 0.17
CA ASN A 75 9.19 -15.55 1.18
C ASN A 75 9.92 -14.18 1.16
N SER A 76 9.30 -13.15 1.71
CA SER A 76 9.75 -11.78 1.43
C SER A 76 10.96 -11.35 2.26
N ARG A 77 11.98 -10.79 1.58
CA ARG A 77 13.09 -10.08 2.27
C ARG A 77 12.69 -8.66 2.69
N ALA A 78 11.79 -8.05 1.93
CA ALA A 78 11.23 -6.74 2.18
C ALA A 78 9.83 -6.69 1.56
N ALA A 79 8.92 -5.99 2.23
CA ALA A 79 7.54 -5.83 1.79
C ALA A 79 6.97 -4.53 2.33
N GLY A 80 5.83 -4.14 1.80
CA GLY A 80 5.13 -2.97 2.28
C GLY A 80 3.99 -2.54 1.37
N VAL A 81 3.73 -1.23 1.38
CA VAL A 81 2.57 -0.63 0.74
C VAL A 81 3.03 0.50 -0.17
N ALA A 82 2.39 0.64 -1.33
CA ALA A 82 2.60 1.75 -2.25
C ALA A 82 1.26 2.42 -2.58
N MET A 83 1.14 3.71 -2.26
CA MET A 83 0.00 4.53 -2.60
C MET A 83 0.32 5.38 -3.81
N THR A 84 -0.54 5.37 -4.83
CA THR A 84 -0.32 6.17 -6.06
C THR A 84 -0.80 7.61 -5.92
N LEU A 85 -0.76 8.14 -4.71
CA LEU A 85 -0.84 9.56 -4.38
C LEU A 85 -0.16 9.76 -3.04
N ASP A 86 0.15 11.00 -2.69
CA ASP A 86 0.58 11.32 -1.33
C ASP A 86 -0.63 11.27 -0.37
N PRO A 87 -0.67 10.33 0.60
CA PRO A 87 -1.81 10.18 1.49
C PRO A 87 -1.96 11.34 2.48
N LEU A 88 -0.94 12.18 2.68
CA LEU A 88 -0.99 13.31 3.61
C LEU A 88 -1.74 14.51 3.01
N ASN A 89 -1.62 14.73 1.70
CA ASN A 89 -2.11 15.93 1.05
C ASN A 89 -2.92 15.67 -0.25
N GLY A 90 -3.00 14.43 -0.71
CA GLY A 90 -3.70 14.03 -1.92
C GLY A 90 -2.96 14.33 -3.23
N ASP A 91 -1.67 14.65 -3.20
CA ASP A 91 -0.87 14.95 -4.40
C ASP A 91 -0.76 13.70 -5.29
N ARG A 92 -1.51 13.71 -6.40
CA ARG A 92 -1.57 12.62 -7.38
C ARG A 92 -0.34 12.56 -8.30
N THR A 93 0.60 13.50 -8.19
CA THR A 93 1.87 13.46 -8.91
C THR A 93 2.92 12.58 -8.23
N ARG A 94 2.63 12.11 -7.00
CA ARG A 94 3.52 11.28 -6.19
C ARG A 94 3.06 9.83 -6.11
N ILE A 95 4.02 8.94 -5.90
CA ILE A 95 3.81 7.60 -5.36
C ILE A 95 4.57 7.57 -4.05
N VAL A 96 3.88 7.25 -2.96
CA VAL A 96 4.46 7.11 -1.63
C VAL A 96 4.57 5.63 -1.32
N ILE A 97 5.76 5.19 -0.90
CA ILE A 97 6.09 3.79 -0.66
C ILE A 97 6.56 3.66 0.77
N ASP A 98 5.84 2.85 1.55
CA ASP A 98 6.27 2.39 2.86
C ASP A 98 6.86 0.99 2.74
N ALA A 99 8.03 0.76 3.31
CA ALA A 99 8.76 -0.50 3.22
C ALA A 99 9.40 -0.91 4.55
N SER A 100 9.36 -2.20 4.86
CA SER A 100 10.15 -2.78 5.94
C SER A 100 10.71 -4.15 5.55
N TYR A 101 11.56 -4.71 6.39
CA TYR A 101 12.10 -6.05 6.21
C TYR A 101 11.07 -7.14 6.56
N GLY A 102 11.21 -8.31 5.92
CA GLY A 102 10.34 -9.46 6.16
C GLY A 102 8.97 -9.33 5.49
N LEU A 103 7.97 -9.98 6.08
CA LEU A 103 6.57 -9.97 5.64
C LEU A 103 5.92 -8.60 5.94
N GLY A 104 5.02 -8.16 5.05
CA GLY A 104 4.43 -6.81 5.09
C GLY A 104 3.43 -6.54 6.22
N GLU A 105 3.01 -7.58 6.95
CA GLU A 105 1.98 -7.48 8.00
C GLU A 105 2.30 -6.42 9.06
N LEU A 106 3.57 -6.30 9.47
CA LEU A 106 3.99 -5.33 10.48
C LEU A 106 3.89 -3.87 10.00
N VAL A 107 3.96 -3.65 8.67
CA VAL A 107 3.74 -2.34 8.05
C VAL A 107 2.25 -2.02 8.02
N VAL A 108 1.42 -2.97 7.56
CA VAL A 108 -0.03 -2.79 7.42
C VAL A 108 -0.71 -2.61 8.79
N SER A 109 -0.26 -3.35 9.80
CA SER A 109 -0.75 -3.25 11.19
C SER A 109 -0.21 -2.03 11.95
N GLY A 110 0.77 -1.31 11.40
CA GLY A 110 1.38 -0.13 12.05
C GLY A 110 2.25 -0.45 13.26
N ILE A 111 2.68 -1.70 13.44
CA ILE A 111 3.55 -2.12 14.54
C ILE A 111 4.99 -1.63 14.31
N VAL A 112 5.44 -1.64 13.04
CA VAL A 112 6.76 -1.13 12.64
C VAL A 112 6.61 0.21 11.95
N THR A 113 7.47 1.16 12.32
CA THR A 113 7.68 2.38 11.52
C THR A 113 8.52 2.02 10.29
N PRO A 114 7.95 2.05 9.07
CA PRO A 114 8.65 1.66 7.86
C PRO A 114 9.59 2.77 7.37
N ASP A 115 10.50 2.43 6.46
CA ASP A 115 11.09 3.43 5.58
C ASP A 115 10.01 4.00 4.68
N ASN A 116 10.06 5.31 4.45
CA ASN A 116 9.12 6.01 3.58
C ASN A 116 9.87 6.65 2.42
N TYR A 117 9.41 6.39 1.19
CA TYR A 117 9.99 6.93 -0.03
C TYR A 117 8.91 7.65 -0.84
N SER A 118 9.25 8.81 -1.40
CA SER A 118 8.37 9.54 -2.31
C SER A 118 8.99 9.56 -3.71
N VAL A 119 8.21 9.15 -4.71
CA VAL A 119 8.61 9.07 -6.12
C VAL A 119 7.73 9.99 -6.96
N GLU A 120 8.34 10.81 -7.81
CA GLU A 120 7.61 11.61 -8.80
C GLU A 120 7.22 10.75 -10.00
N LYS A 121 5.95 10.82 -10.41
CA LYS A 121 5.38 9.89 -11.42
C LYS A 121 5.85 10.12 -12.85
N VAL A 122 6.21 11.33 -13.25
CA VAL A 122 6.57 11.65 -14.63
C VAL A 122 7.98 11.16 -14.96
N LEU A 123 8.97 11.61 -14.18
CA LEU A 123 10.37 11.25 -14.36
C LEU A 123 10.74 9.92 -13.71
N MET A 124 9.89 9.40 -12.82
CA MET A 124 10.16 8.19 -12.03
C MET A 124 11.44 8.35 -11.22
N GLU A 125 11.54 9.45 -10.48
CA GLU A 125 12.68 9.79 -9.63
C GLU A 125 12.27 9.79 -8.17
N VAL A 126 13.15 9.27 -7.30
CA VAL A 126 12.97 9.36 -5.85
C VAL A 126 13.29 10.79 -5.41
N VAL A 127 12.28 11.49 -4.90
CA VAL A 127 12.40 12.91 -4.52
C VAL A 127 12.60 13.11 -3.02
N ASP A 128 12.19 12.15 -2.20
CA ASP A 128 12.34 12.21 -0.75
C ASP A 128 12.48 10.80 -0.16
N ARG A 129 13.20 10.72 0.97
CA ARG A 129 13.45 9.48 1.70
C ARG A 129 13.50 9.74 3.18
N LYS A 130 12.79 8.93 3.95
CA LYS A 130 12.87 8.88 5.40
C LYS A 130 13.16 7.45 5.83
N ILE A 131 14.36 7.24 6.34
CA ILE A 131 14.78 5.93 6.86
C ILE A 131 14.41 5.84 8.33
N ALA A 132 13.65 4.80 8.69
CA ALA A 132 13.16 4.58 10.05
C ALA A 132 13.92 3.47 10.78
N ASP A 133 13.70 3.39 12.09
CA ASP A 133 14.21 2.32 12.94
C ASP A 133 13.31 1.09 12.86
N LYS A 134 13.62 0.21 11.90
CA LYS A 134 12.91 -1.05 11.65
C LYS A 134 13.40 -2.10 12.64
N HIS A 135 12.99 -1.97 13.90
CA HIS A 135 13.51 -2.74 15.03
C HIS A 135 13.11 -4.22 15.03
N ILE A 136 12.03 -4.60 14.35
CA ILE A 136 11.58 -5.98 14.18
C ILE A 136 11.18 -6.28 12.73
N GLU A 137 11.26 -7.54 12.34
CA GLU A 137 10.79 -8.08 11.07
C GLU A 137 9.98 -9.36 11.32
N LEU A 138 8.94 -9.59 10.53
CA LEU A 138 8.15 -10.81 10.58
C LEU A 138 8.70 -11.80 9.56
N ILE A 139 9.09 -12.99 10.02
CA ILE A 139 9.71 -14.00 9.17
C ILE A 139 8.95 -15.32 9.26
N PRO A 140 9.05 -16.17 8.23
CA PRO A 140 8.51 -17.52 8.32
C PRO A 140 9.28 -18.40 9.30
N ASP A 141 8.54 -19.18 10.09
CA ASP A 141 9.04 -20.33 10.82
C ASP A 141 8.50 -21.61 10.17
N GLY A 142 9.35 -22.24 9.35
CA GLY A 142 9.00 -23.47 8.65
C GLY A 142 8.79 -24.67 9.58
N ALA A 143 9.37 -24.68 10.78
CA ALA A 143 9.22 -25.77 11.75
C ALA A 143 7.89 -25.67 12.50
N ALA A 144 7.49 -24.45 12.85
CA ALA A 144 6.22 -24.19 13.53
C ALA A 144 5.04 -23.92 12.56
N ALA A 145 5.29 -23.98 11.23
CA ALA A 145 4.30 -23.70 10.20
C ALA A 145 3.55 -22.37 10.42
N THR A 146 4.28 -21.34 10.86
CA THR A 146 3.72 -20.04 11.24
C THR A 146 4.73 -18.93 10.91
N THR A 147 4.42 -17.71 11.33
CA THR A 147 5.32 -16.56 11.28
C THR A 147 5.76 -16.17 12.68
N VAL A 148 7.00 -15.71 12.82
CA VAL A 148 7.56 -15.24 14.09
C VAL A 148 8.19 -13.88 13.93
N GLU A 149 8.06 -13.04 14.96
CA GLU A 149 8.78 -11.78 15.03
C GLU A 149 10.24 -12.02 15.38
N ARG A 150 11.13 -11.34 14.67
CA ARG A 150 12.57 -11.36 14.94
C ARG A 150 13.09 -9.93 15.06
N ALA A 151 13.94 -9.69 16.05
CA ALA A 151 14.67 -8.43 16.14
C ALA A 151 15.59 -8.27 14.93
N VAL A 152 15.53 -7.11 14.28
CA VAL A 152 16.44 -6.76 13.19
C VAL A 152 17.78 -6.38 13.81
N SER A 153 18.87 -6.81 13.18
CA SER A 153 20.23 -6.50 13.63
C SER A 153 20.52 -5.01 13.57
N ASP A 154 21.34 -4.50 14.49
CA ASP A 154 21.58 -3.05 14.66
C ASP A 154 22.12 -2.35 13.40
N ASP A 155 22.90 -3.06 12.59
CA ASP A 155 23.42 -2.59 11.30
C ASP A 155 22.31 -2.41 10.25
N ARG A 156 21.28 -3.28 10.26
CA ARG A 156 20.16 -3.24 9.32
C ARG A 156 19.06 -2.28 9.76
N ARG A 157 18.83 -2.12 11.07
CA ARG A 157 17.69 -1.37 11.64
C ARG A 157 17.52 0.02 11.03
N LYS A 158 18.62 0.77 10.91
CA LYS A 158 18.69 2.14 10.38
C LYS A 158 19.23 2.21 8.94
N ALA A 159 19.45 1.07 8.30
CA ALA A 159 19.80 1.01 6.90
C ALA A 159 18.53 1.09 6.04
N GLN A 160 18.68 1.61 4.83
CA GLN A 160 17.64 1.61 3.81
C GLN A 160 17.33 0.17 3.42
N CYS A 161 16.06 -0.27 3.52
CA CYS A 161 15.70 -1.66 3.22
C CYS A 161 15.56 -1.98 1.73
N LEU A 162 15.36 -0.96 0.88
CA LEU A 162 15.28 -1.09 -0.57
C LEU A 162 16.45 -0.41 -1.27
N THR A 163 16.85 -0.92 -2.42
CA THR A 163 17.73 -0.16 -3.34
C THR A 163 16.95 0.87 -4.15
N ASP A 164 17.62 1.86 -4.73
CA ASP A 164 16.98 2.85 -5.60
C ASP A 164 16.23 2.19 -6.77
N SER A 165 16.85 1.18 -7.39
CA SER A 165 16.22 0.39 -8.45
C SER A 165 14.97 -0.34 -7.99
N GLU A 166 14.95 -0.84 -6.75
CA GLU A 166 13.78 -1.50 -6.16
C GLU A 166 12.66 -0.51 -5.89
N ILE A 167 12.97 0.67 -5.32
CA ILE A 167 12.00 1.75 -5.10
C ILE A 167 11.33 2.12 -6.42
N ILE A 168 12.12 2.29 -7.50
CA ILE A 168 11.59 2.60 -8.82
C ILE A 168 10.79 1.42 -9.41
N ALA A 169 11.18 0.17 -9.17
CA ALA A 169 10.43 -1.00 -9.63
C ALA A 169 9.03 -1.06 -8.98
N VAL A 170 8.95 -0.86 -7.66
CA VAL A 170 7.67 -0.78 -6.92
C VAL A 170 6.83 0.38 -7.45
N ALA A 171 7.42 1.57 -7.65
CA ALA A 171 6.71 2.71 -8.20
C ALA A 171 6.14 2.44 -9.61
N LYS A 172 6.90 1.75 -10.47
CA LYS A 172 6.42 1.35 -11.81
C LYS A 172 5.26 0.37 -11.73
N LEU A 173 5.35 -0.63 -10.85
CA LEU A 173 4.27 -1.59 -10.60
C LEU A 173 2.99 -0.88 -10.14
N ALA A 174 3.09 -0.02 -9.13
CA ALA A 174 1.94 0.73 -8.59
C ALA A 174 1.30 1.64 -9.67
N LYS A 175 2.12 2.37 -10.44
CA LYS A 175 1.66 3.21 -11.55
C LYS A 175 0.95 2.40 -12.65
N GLN A 176 1.43 1.19 -12.93
CA GLN A 176 0.79 0.29 -13.89
C GLN A 176 -0.59 -0.15 -13.40
N LEU A 177 -0.71 -0.53 -12.12
CA LEU A 177 -1.98 -0.91 -11.50
C LEU A 177 -2.98 0.26 -11.47
N GLU A 178 -2.53 1.46 -11.11
CA GLU A 178 -3.36 2.69 -11.20
C GLU A 178 -3.87 2.92 -12.63
N ARG A 179 -3.01 2.75 -13.65
CA ARG A 179 -3.43 2.91 -15.04
C ARG A 179 -4.47 1.86 -15.45
N GLN A 180 -4.31 0.61 -15.01
CA GLN A 180 -5.24 -0.48 -15.31
C GLN A 180 -6.59 -0.28 -14.63
N ASN A 181 -6.59 0.17 -13.38
CA ASN A 181 -7.81 0.33 -12.57
C ASN A 181 -8.48 1.71 -12.74
N GLY A 182 -7.79 2.69 -13.33
CA GLY A 182 -8.35 4.00 -13.67
C GLY A 182 -8.53 4.97 -12.48
N CYS A 183 -8.10 4.59 -11.28
CA CYS A 183 -8.13 5.40 -10.08
C CYS A 183 -6.87 5.19 -9.22
N PRO A 184 -6.53 6.13 -8.32
CA PRO A 184 -5.42 5.94 -7.40
C PRO A 184 -5.55 4.64 -6.61
N GLN A 185 -4.43 3.95 -6.42
CA GLN A 185 -4.37 2.64 -5.80
C GLN A 185 -3.59 2.70 -4.50
N ASP A 186 -3.99 1.81 -3.60
CA ASP A 186 -3.26 1.32 -2.44
C ASP A 186 -2.83 -0.13 -2.76
N VAL A 187 -1.52 -0.36 -2.85
CA VAL A 187 -0.92 -1.60 -3.38
C VAL A 187 -0.03 -2.24 -2.32
N GLU A 188 -0.36 -3.46 -1.91
CA GLU A 188 0.56 -4.31 -1.15
C GLU A 188 1.54 -5.01 -2.10
N TRP A 189 2.82 -5.01 -1.76
CA TRP A 189 3.87 -5.63 -2.56
C TRP A 189 4.93 -6.30 -1.69
N ALA A 190 5.70 -7.21 -2.29
CA ALA A 190 6.82 -7.88 -1.65
C ALA A 190 7.94 -8.21 -2.63
N PHE A 191 9.19 -8.16 -2.15
CA PHE A 191 10.35 -8.74 -2.81
C PHE A 191 10.61 -10.14 -2.27
N ASP A 192 10.43 -11.15 -3.12
CA ASP A 192 10.71 -12.56 -2.83
C ASP A 192 12.23 -12.77 -2.68
N ALA A 193 12.65 -13.40 -1.59
CA ALA A 193 14.05 -13.71 -1.31
C ALA A 193 14.56 -14.89 -2.15
N ASP A 194 13.67 -15.74 -2.67
CA ASP A 194 14.02 -16.96 -3.39
C ASP A 194 14.14 -16.75 -4.91
N LEU A 195 13.71 -15.58 -5.42
CA LEU A 195 13.71 -15.24 -6.84
C LEU A 195 14.86 -14.30 -7.21
N PRO A 196 15.35 -14.35 -8.47
CA PRO A 196 16.43 -13.48 -8.91
C PRO A 196 16.00 -12.01 -8.97
N ASP A 197 16.98 -11.12 -8.83
CA ASP A 197 16.75 -9.68 -8.93
C ASP A 197 16.11 -9.30 -10.27
N GLY A 198 15.06 -8.47 -10.19
CA GLY A 198 14.27 -8.06 -11.36
C GLY A 198 13.04 -8.95 -11.64
N GLU A 199 12.99 -10.15 -11.06
CA GLU A 199 11.83 -11.06 -11.13
C GLU A 199 11.19 -11.28 -9.74
N ASN A 200 11.84 -10.77 -8.69
CA ASN A 200 11.45 -10.97 -7.30
C ASN A 200 10.33 -10.04 -6.81
N LEU A 201 9.90 -9.04 -7.58
CA LEU A 201 8.82 -8.13 -7.17
C LEU A 201 7.44 -8.72 -7.45
N MET A 202 6.64 -8.89 -6.41
CA MET A 202 5.27 -9.42 -6.47
C MET A 202 4.26 -8.37 -5.98
N ALA A 203 3.17 -8.18 -6.73
CA ALA A 203 1.97 -7.53 -6.21
C ALA A 203 1.17 -8.55 -5.39
N LEU A 204 0.83 -8.20 -4.16
CA LEU A 204 0.07 -9.06 -3.26
C LEU A 204 -1.42 -8.70 -3.24
N GLN A 205 -1.72 -7.41 -3.26
CA GLN A 205 -3.07 -6.86 -3.30
C GLN A 205 -3.04 -5.49 -4.00
N SER A 206 -4.13 -5.10 -4.65
CA SER A 206 -4.35 -3.75 -5.15
C SER A 206 -5.80 -3.39 -4.92
N ARG A 207 -6.04 -2.23 -4.33
CA ARG A 207 -7.39 -1.69 -4.12
C ARG A 207 -7.41 -0.18 -4.39
N PRO A 208 -8.58 0.41 -4.68
CA PRO A 208 -8.70 1.86 -4.73
C PRO A 208 -8.26 2.50 -3.41
N GLU A 209 -7.46 3.57 -3.47
CA GLU A 209 -7.25 4.45 -2.32
C GLU A 209 -8.59 5.14 -2.02
N THR A 210 -9.03 5.25 -0.76
CA THR A 210 -10.41 5.67 -0.45
C THR A 210 -10.55 7.06 0.17
N VAL A 211 -9.48 7.67 0.68
CA VAL A 211 -9.53 8.97 1.37
C VAL A 211 -9.52 10.15 0.38
N TRP A 212 -8.69 10.08 -0.65
CA TRP A 212 -8.48 11.17 -1.62
C TRP A 212 -9.05 10.89 -3.00
N SER A 213 -9.24 9.61 -3.38
CA SER A 213 -9.83 9.25 -4.67
C SER A 213 -11.24 9.81 -4.86
N GLN A 214 -11.98 9.95 -3.76
CA GLN A 214 -13.37 10.41 -3.71
C GLN A 214 -13.51 11.94 -3.81
N LYS A 215 -12.45 12.69 -3.53
CA LYS A 215 -12.49 14.15 -3.67
C LYS A 215 -12.44 14.52 -5.15
N PRO A 216 -13.24 15.51 -5.60
CA PRO A 216 -13.20 15.99 -6.97
C PRO A 216 -11.77 16.34 -7.37
N LYS A 217 -11.34 15.91 -8.58
CA LYS A 217 -10.04 16.30 -9.12
C LYS A 217 -9.96 17.82 -9.18
N GLU A 218 -9.19 18.45 -8.30
CA GLU A 218 -8.78 19.82 -8.52
C GLU A 218 -7.99 19.87 -9.82
N LYS A 219 -8.43 20.71 -10.76
CA LYS A 219 -7.66 20.92 -11.99
C LYS A 219 -6.29 21.44 -11.57
N PRO A 220 -5.18 20.89 -12.10
CA PRO A 220 -3.86 21.43 -11.81
C PRO A 220 -3.89 22.92 -12.13
N LYS A 221 -3.53 23.75 -11.14
CA LYS A 221 -3.37 25.19 -11.38
C LYS A 221 -2.23 25.32 -12.38
N THR A 222 -2.57 25.59 -13.63
CA THR A 222 -1.61 25.84 -14.71
C THR A 222 -0.79 27.08 -14.34
N SER A 223 0.35 26.90 -13.67
CA SER A 223 1.24 28.01 -13.31
C SER A 223 2.08 28.52 -14.49
N TYR A 224 1.94 27.90 -15.67
CA TYR A 224 2.66 28.32 -16.89
C TYR A 224 2.08 29.59 -17.56
N ALA A 225 0.95 30.12 -17.10
CA ALA A 225 0.36 31.31 -17.68
C ALA A 225 1.14 32.60 -17.34
N THR A 226 1.92 32.65 -16.27
CA THR A 226 2.53 33.90 -15.79
C THR A 226 3.81 34.28 -16.52
N GLY A 227 4.54 33.30 -17.10
CA GLY A 227 5.81 33.56 -17.79
C GLY A 227 5.64 34.16 -19.18
N MET A 228 4.86 33.50 -20.05
CA MET A 228 4.65 34.01 -21.42
C MET A 228 3.70 35.22 -21.47
N ALA A 229 2.68 35.30 -20.61
CA ALA A 229 1.82 36.49 -20.58
C ALA A 229 2.58 37.74 -20.08
N GLY A 230 3.51 37.57 -19.13
CA GLY A 230 4.37 38.66 -18.66
C GLY A 230 5.33 39.17 -19.74
N ILE A 231 5.92 38.26 -20.53
CA ILE A 231 6.82 38.62 -21.64
C ILE A 231 6.04 39.26 -22.80
N VAL A 232 4.87 38.74 -23.15
CA VAL A 232 4.01 39.32 -24.20
C VAL A 232 3.46 40.69 -23.78
N GLY A 233 3.11 40.87 -22.50
CA GLY A 233 2.70 42.17 -21.95
C GLY A 233 3.81 43.23 -21.99
N ALA A 234 5.06 42.84 -21.70
CA ALA A 234 6.22 43.73 -21.77
C ALA A 234 6.60 44.11 -23.21
N LEU A 235 6.40 43.21 -24.18
CA LEU A 235 6.64 43.48 -25.60
C LEU A 235 5.55 44.36 -26.24
N ASN A 236 4.30 44.23 -25.79
CA ASN A 236 3.17 44.99 -26.34
C ASN A 236 3.00 46.40 -25.75
N ASN A 237 3.74 46.76 -24.69
CA ASN A 237 3.64 48.11 -24.11
C ASN A 237 4.99 48.65 -23.61
N PRO A 238 5.89 49.08 -24.51
CA PRO A 238 7.26 49.49 -24.16
C PRO A 238 7.37 50.84 -23.42
N ILE A 239 6.26 51.52 -23.11
CA ILE A 239 6.25 52.87 -22.53
C ILE A 239 5.69 52.82 -21.10
N GLY A 240 6.51 52.36 -20.16
CA GLY A 240 6.18 52.37 -18.74
C GLY A 240 7.37 52.45 -17.78
N ALA A 241 8.59 52.21 -18.25
CA ALA A 241 9.79 52.28 -17.43
C ALA A 241 10.53 53.62 -17.62
N ARG A 242 9.89 54.73 -17.23
CA ARG A 242 10.59 55.99 -16.92
C ARG A 242 9.71 56.84 -15.99
N LYS A 243 9.85 56.61 -14.69
CA LYS A 243 10.08 57.60 -13.64
C LYS A 243 10.34 56.91 -12.32
#